data_AF-A0A3D4T8J9-F1
#
_entry.id   AF-A0A3D4T8J9-F1
#
_cell.length_a   1.000
_cell.length_b   1.000
_cell.length_c   1.000
_cell.angle_alpha   90.00
_cell.angle_beta   90.00
_cell.angle_gamma   90.00
#
_symmetry.space_group_name_H-M   'P 1'
#
loop_
_entity.id
_entity.type
_entity.pdbx_description
1 polymer ?
#
loop_
_entity_poly.entity_id
_entity_poly.type
_entity_poly.pdbx_seq_one_letter_code
_entity_poly.pdbx_strand_id
1 'polypeptide(L)'
;FQRRQAAIDKALEDSARMGNPAAQIVMQRRKAEGLNENYAREIMELHTLGVDGGYQQKDVTEVARALTGWTIYPLRDEGGAGAIKRLVERFGWDNLSRRGFVREGDFLFRADKHDEGTKTILGKTFDGKAGYQEGVEVIRMLATHPSTASFICKKLAVRFVRDTPPPSLINKMSKAFLQSNGNIRETLIAMVSSDEFWNKANLREKIKSPFEFAISAVRATNADIQQPFQLFQWCTRMGQRFYYYQAPTGFPDKSTFWINTGSLLNRMNFGLAFASGKIPGIKVDLPALNQHREPESADEALDVYSKIFLPERPLEENNKRLKALVNDANAAEKINQAAAANTNEDDSDNMQMNRNQRRKNNQNERAALSKNSKAFTMSFVSGNNSTLAQVAGIIIGSPEFQRR
;
A
#
# COMPACT_ATOMS: atom_id res chain seq x y z
N PHE A 1 -27.69 11.83 -35.87
CA PHE A 1 -26.52 10.95 -35.67
C PHE A 1 -26.92 9.62 -35.01
N GLN A 2 -27.68 9.62 -33.91
CA GLN A 2 -28.26 8.40 -33.28
C GLN A 2 -28.99 7.46 -34.25
N ARG A 3 -29.86 7.98 -35.14
CA ARG A 3 -30.50 7.17 -36.21
C ARG A 3 -29.50 6.59 -37.21
N ARG A 4 -28.36 7.27 -37.41
CA ARG A 4 -27.32 6.86 -38.35
C ARG A 4 -26.40 5.82 -37.72
N GLN A 5 -26.06 5.96 -36.44
CA GLN A 5 -25.25 5.00 -35.69
C GLN A 5 -26.06 3.73 -35.41
N ALA A 6 -27.31 3.83 -34.95
CA ALA A 6 -28.21 2.69 -34.81
C ALA A 6 -28.50 2.01 -36.16
N ALA A 7 -28.58 2.75 -37.27
CA ALA A 7 -28.68 2.16 -38.61
C ALA A 7 -27.38 1.48 -39.05
N ILE A 8 -26.21 2.01 -38.67
CA ILE A 8 -24.90 1.39 -38.95
C ILE A 8 -24.73 0.11 -38.13
N ASP A 9 -25.08 0.13 -36.84
CA ASP A 9 -24.97 -1.04 -35.97
C ASP A 9 -26.00 -2.11 -36.34
N LYS A 10 -27.23 -1.72 -36.69
CA LYS A 10 -28.23 -2.64 -37.25
C LYS A 10 -27.80 -3.19 -38.61
N ALA A 11 -27.22 -2.36 -39.48
CA ALA A 11 -26.68 -2.83 -40.77
C ALA A 11 -25.47 -3.76 -40.59
N LEU A 12 -24.63 -3.53 -39.57
CA LEU A 12 -23.54 -4.43 -39.21
C LEU A 12 -24.07 -5.76 -38.66
N GLU A 13 -25.13 -5.71 -37.84
CA GLU A 13 -25.84 -6.89 -37.32
C GLU A 13 -26.49 -7.72 -38.42
N ASP A 14 -27.22 -7.07 -39.32
CA ASP A 14 -27.86 -7.71 -40.45
C ASP A 14 -26.79 -8.27 -41.41
N SER A 15 -25.70 -7.54 -41.67
CA SER A 15 -24.61 -8.01 -42.53
C SER A 15 -23.83 -9.20 -41.92
N ALA A 16 -23.62 -9.19 -40.60
CA ALA A 16 -22.99 -10.32 -39.89
C ALA A 16 -23.89 -11.58 -39.89
N ARG A 17 -25.22 -11.40 -39.74
CA ARG A 17 -26.22 -12.47 -39.86
C ARG A 17 -26.34 -13.03 -41.27
N MET A 18 -26.13 -12.19 -42.29
CA MET A 18 -26.09 -12.59 -43.70
C MET A 18 -24.75 -13.24 -44.13
N GLY A 19 -23.87 -13.57 -43.19
CA GLY A 19 -22.66 -14.33 -43.50
C GLY A 19 -21.47 -13.50 -43.98
N ASN A 20 -21.51 -12.16 -43.88
CA ASN A 20 -20.38 -11.32 -44.30
C ASN A 20 -19.17 -11.53 -43.35
N PRO A 21 -18.03 -12.06 -43.84
CA PRO A 21 -16.88 -12.39 -43.00
C PRO A 21 -16.28 -11.17 -42.30
N ALA A 22 -16.27 -10.01 -42.95
CA ALA A 22 -15.73 -8.78 -42.36
C ALA A 22 -16.62 -8.26 -41.22
N ALA A 23 -17.94 -8.32 -41.38
CA ALA A 23 -18.89 -7.94 -40.32
C ALA A 23 -18.84 -8.92 -39.15
N GLN A 24 -18.68 -10.22 -39.43
CA GLN A 24 -18.49 -11.25 -38.40
C GLN A 24 -17.18 -11.06 -37.63
N ILE A 25 -16.08 -10.71 -38.30
CA ILE A 25 -14.79 -10.42 -37.65
C ILE A 25 -14.88 -9.17 -36.76
N VAL A 26 -15.55 -8.11 -37.22
CA VAL A 26 -15.76 -6.89 -36.41
C VAL A 26 -16.63 -7.18 -35.19
N MET A 27 -17.69 -7.98 -35.34
CA MET A 27 -18.52 -8.43 -34.22
C MET A 27 -17.78 -9.35 -33.26
N GLN A 28 -17.03 -10.32 -33.78
CA GLN A 28 -16.22 -11.23 -32.98
C GLN A 28 -15.14 -10.46 -32.22
N ARG A 29 -14.52 -9.42 -32.82
CA ARG A 29 -13.57 -8.53 -32.12
C ARG A 29 -14.25 -7.68 -31.05
N ARG A 30 -15.45 -7.12 -31.31
CA ARG A 30 -16.27 -6.43 -30.29
C ARG A 30 -16.65 -7.37 -29.14
N LYS A 31 -16.96 -8.64 -29.44
CA LYS A 31 -17.18 -9.69 -28.43
C LYS A 31 -15.89 -10.17 -27.75
N ALA A 32 -14.74 -10.10 -28.42
CA ALA A 32 -13.44 -10.57 -27.91
C ALA A 32 -12.76 -9.55 -26.99
N GLU A 33 -13.04 -8.26 -27.13
CA GLU A 33 -12.75 -7.24 -26.10
C GLU A 33 -13.79 -7.40 -24.97
N GLY A 34 -13.63 -8.43 -24.13
CA GLY A 34 -14.50 -8.67 -22.98
C GLY A 34 -14.53 -7.47 -22.02
N LEU A 35 -15.62 -7.35 -21.24
CA LEU A 35 -15.73 -6.33 -20.20
C LEU A 35 -14.57 -6.44 -19.21
N ASN A 36 -14.04 -5.30 -18.78
CA ASN A 36 -13.00 -5.28 -17.75
C ASN A 36 -13.63 -5.44 -16.35
N GLU A 37 -14.16 -6.64 -16.09
CA GLU A 37 -14.75 -6.99 -14.79
C GLU A 37 -13.72 -6.97 -13.66
N ASN A 38 -12.43 -7.18 -13.96
CA ASN A 38 -11.38 -7.08 -12.96
C ASN A 38 -11.28 -5.65 -12.42
N TYR A 39 -11.28 -4.64 -13.29
CA TYR A 39 -11.25 -3.24 -12.86
C TYR A 39 -12.50 -2.85 -12.07
N ALA A 40 -13.69 -3.26 -12.52
CA ALA A 40 -14.93 -3.05 -11.77
C ALA A 40 -14.88 -3.71 -10.39
N ARG A 41 -14.39 -4.94 -10.33
CA ARG A 41 -14.19 -5.67 -9.08
C ARG A 41 -13.23 -4.96 -8.15
N GLU A 42 -12.08 -4.50 -8.63
CA GLU A 42 -11.10 -3.79 -7.81
C GLU A 42 -11.66 -2.48 -7.24
N ILE A 43 -12.43 -1.72 -8.03
CA ILE A 43 -13.14 -0.52 -7.54
C ILE A 43 -14.08 -0.90 -6.39
N MET A 44 -14.90 -1.94 -6.58
CA MET A 44 -15.90 -2.36 -5.59
C MET A 44 -15.26 -2.99 -4.35
N GLU A 45 -14.27 -3.86 -4.51
CA GLU A 45 -13.64 -4.66 -3.45
C GLU A 45 -12.53 -3.93 -2.70
N LEU A 46 -11.63 -3.26 -3.42
CA LEU A 46 -10.39 -2.73 -2.84
C LEU A 46 -10.49 -1.26 -2.45
N HIS A 47 -11.34 -0.50 -3.17
CA HIS A 47 -11.38 0.96 -3.08
C HIS A 47 -12.69 1.51 -2.50
N THR A 48 -13.79 0.74 -2.53
CA THR A 48 -15.10 1.22 -2.05
C THR A 48 -15.77 0.28 -1.06
N LEU A 49 -16.64 -0.61 -1.52
CA LEU A 49 -17.56 -1.38 -0.69
C LEU A 49 -16.87 -2.40 0.24
N GLY A 50 -15.67 -2.85 -0.12
CA GLY A 50 -15.01 -3.97 0.55
C GLY A 50 -15.54 -5.31 0.06
N VAL A 51 -14.79 -6.40 0.29
CA VAL A 51 -15.19 -7.77 -0.14
C VAL A 51 -16.54 -8.22 0.43
N ASP A 52 -16.88 -7.77 1.64
CA ASP A 52 -18.15 -8.07 2.32
C ASP A 52 -19.20 -6.97 2.09
N GLY A 53 -19.06 -6.20 1.01
CA GLY A 53 -19.83 -4.99 0.74
C GLY A 53 -21.29 -5.21 0.34
N GLY A 54 -21.72 -6.46 0.16
CA GLY A 54 -23.10 -6.85 -0.16
C GLY A 54 -23.47 -6.80 -1.64
N TYR A 55 -22.50 -6.62 -2.55
CA TYR A 55 -22.71 -6.66 -3.99
C TYR A 55 -22.61 -8.09 -4.53
N GLN A 56 -23.19 -8.33 -5.70
CA GLN A 56 -23.16 -9.62 -6.39
C GLN A 56 -22.27 -9.58 -7.63
N GLN A 57 -21.99 -10.75 -8.20
CA GLN A 57 -21.29 -10.85 -9.49
C GLN A 57 -21.99 -10.03 -10.59
N LYS A 58 -23.31 -9.97 -10.59
CA LYS A 58 -24.08 -9.16 -11.52
C LYS A 58 -23.72 -7.68 -11.41
N ASP A 59 -23.59 -7.14 -10.19
CA ASP A 59 -23.21 -5.74 -9.99
C ASP A 59 -21.80 -5.46 -10.55
N VAL A 60 -20.87 -6.40 -10.40
CA VAL A 60 -19.52 -6.29 -10.99
C VAL A 60 -19.59 -6.17 -12.51
N THR A 61 -20.37 -7.04 -13.16
CA THR A 61 -20.58 -6.98 -14.62
C THR A 61 -21.23 -5.66 -15.03
N GLU A 62 -22.25 -5.18 -14.31
CA GLU A 62 -22.95 -3.93 -14.64
C GLU A 62 -22.07 -2.69 -14.40
N VAL A 63 -21.23 -2.68 -13.36
CA VAL A 63 -20.21 -1.64 -13.17
C VAL A 63 -19.18 -1.69 -14.29
N ALA A 64 -18.74 -2.88 -14.72
CA ALA A 64 -17.83 -3.03 -15.85
C ALA A 64 -18.43 -2.47 -17.15
N ARG A 65 -19.73 -2.68 -17.37
CA ARG A 65 -20.48 -2.07 -18.48
C ARG A 65 -20.50 -0.55 -18.36
N ALA A 66 -20.78 0.00 -17.17
CA ALA A 66 -20.82 1.46 -16.96
C ALA A 66 -19.46 2.16 -17.16
N LEU A 67 -18.36 1.44 -16.96
CA LEU A 67 -17.00 1.95 -17.15
C LEU A 67 -16.44 1.72 -18.55
N THR A 68 -17.22 1.13 -19.46
CA THR A 68 -16.81 0.98 -20.86
C THR A 68 -16.52 2.34 -21.50
N GLY A 69 -15.49 2.39 -22.35
CA GLY A 69 -15.00 3.62 -22.95
C GLY A 69 -13.99 4.39 -22.10
N TRP A 70 -13.82 4.07 -20.81
CA TRP A 70 -12.79 4.71 -19.97
C TRP A 70 -11.40 4.14 -20.30
N THR A 71 -10.45 5.02 -20.63
CA THR A 71 -9.09 4.63 -21.01
C THR A 71 -8.10 5.76 -20.71
N ILE A 72 -6.83 5.53 -21.02
CA ILE A 72 -5.74 6.51 -20.86
C ILE A 72 -5.24 7.00 -22.23
N TYR A 73 -4.83 8.26 -22.32
CA TYR A 73 -4.25 8.88 -23.51
C TYR A 73 -3.18 9.93 -23.13
N PRO A 74 -1.95 9.83 -23.64
CA PRO A 74 -1.49 8.85 -24.62
C PRO A 74 -1.20 7.49 -23.97
N LEU A 75 -1.84 6.43 -24.49
CA LEU A 75 -1.22 5.11 -24.43
C LEU A 75 0.07 5.20 -25.26
N ARG A 76 1.12 4.47 -24.89
CA ARG A 76 2.43 4.39 -25.59
C ARG A 76 2.27 4.51 -27.11
N ASP A 77 3.22 5.10 -27.85
CA ASP A 77 3.11 5.35 -29.31
C ASP A 77 2.81 4.11 -30.19
N GLU A 78 2.86 2.89 -29.65
CA GLU A 78 2.58 1.63 -30.33
C GLU A 78 1.23 1.00 -29.92
N GLY A 79 0.54 0.34 -30.86
CA GLY A 79 -0.71 -0.41 -30.62
C GLY A 79 -1.99 0.43 -30.69
N GLY A 80 -2.99 0.11 -29.85
CA GLY A 80 -4.31 0.77 -29.82
C GLY A 80 -4.26 2.29 -29.60
N ALA A 81 -3.17 2.78 -29.03
CA ALA A 81 -2.83 4.20 -28.91
C ALA A 81 -2.76 4.94 -30.24
N GLY A 82 -2.16 4.31 -31.25
CA GLY A 82 -2.06 4.88 -32.59
C GLY A 82 -3.43 5.05 -33.25
N ALA A 83 -4.42 4.25 -32.88
CA ALA A 83 -5.79 4.43 -33.35
C ALA A 83 -6.44 5.70 -32.76
N ILE A 84 -6.18 6.01 -31.49
CA ILE A 84 -6.68 7.23 -30.84
C ILE A 84 -5.96 8.45 -31.39
N LYS A 85 -4.62 8.38 -31.55
CA LYS A 85 -3.83 9.46 -32.16
C LYS A 85 -4.31 9.80 -33.57
N ARG A 86 -4.53 8.79 -34.42
CA ARG A 86 -5.13 8.98 -35.76
C ARG A 86 -6.55 9.56 -35.73
N LEU A 87 -7.36 9.20 -34.73
CA LEU A 87 -8.71 9.74 -34.56
C LEU A 87 -8.65 11.23 -34.24
N VAL A 88 -7.74 11.62 -33.34
CA VAL A 88 -7.48 13.01 -32.93
C VAL A 88 -6.94 13.83 -34.10
N GLU A 89 -5.94 13.32 -34.83
CA GLU A 89 -5.37 13.96 -36.01
C GLU A 89 -6.42 14.16 -37.12
N ARG A 90 -7.32 13.19 -37.31
CA ARG A 90 -8.35 13.24 -38.36
C ARG A 90 -9.48 14.22 -38.06
N PHE A 91 -9.99 14.24 -36.83
CA PHE A 91 -11.22 14.97 -36.50
C PHE A 91 -10.96 16.25 -35.70
N GLY A 92 -9.82 16.38 -35.03
CA GLY A 92 -9.57 17.43 -34.04
C GLY A 92 -10.38 17.23 -32.75
N TRP A 93 -9.88 17.76 -31.64
CA TRP A 93 -10.49 17.59 -30.32
C TRP A 93 -11.90 18.17 -30.22
N ASP A 94 -12.15 19.36 -30.78
CA ASP A 94 -13.47 20.01 -30.71
C ASP A 94 -14.59 19.12 -31.29
N ASN A 95 -14.31 18.42 -32.39
CA ASN A 95 -15.29 17.52 -32.99
C ASN A 95 -15.45 16.23 -32.21
N LEU A 96 -14.37 15.74 -31.57
CA LEU A 96 -14.46 14.57 -30.70
C LEU A 96 -15.27 14.88 -29.44
N SER A 97 -15.08 16.05 -28.83
CA SER A 97 -15.88 16.49 -27.68
C SER A 97 -17.36 16.63 -28.03
N ARG A 98 -17.70 17.19 -29.21
CA ARG A 98 -19.09 17.20 -29.71
C ARG A 98 -19.68 15.79 -29.93
N ARG A 99 -18.83 14.78 -30.10
CA ARG A 99 -19.23 13.36 -30.22
C ARG A 99 -19.24 12.63 -28.87
N GLY A 100 -19.10 13.35 -27.76
CA GLY A 100 -19.17 12.79 -26.41
C GLY A 100 -17.84 12.28 -25.87
N PHE A 101 -16.72 12.49 -26.55
CA PHE A 101 -15.41 12.18 -25.98
C PHE A 101 -15.07 13.18 -24.88
N VAL A 102 -14.51 12.71 -23.77
CA VAL A 102 -14.06 13.56 -22.66
C VAL A 102 -12.59 13.28 -22.41
N ARG A 103 -11.79 14.33 -22.24
CA ARG A 103 -10.36 14.19 -21.93
C ARG A 103 -9.99 15.08 -20.75
N GLU A 104 -9.31 14.50 -19.77
CA GLU A 104 -8.80 15.21 -18.60
C GLU A 104 -7.38 14.72 -18.29
N GLY A 105 -6.36 15.51 -18.64
CA GLY A 105 -4.97 15.08 -18.56
C GLY A 105 -4.73 13.81 -19.39
N ASP A 106 -4.32 12.75 -18.70
CA ASP A 106 -4.08 11.42 -19.27
C ASP A 106 -5.35 10.55 -19.34
N PHE A 107 -6.48 10.99 -18.79
CA PHE A 107 -7.75 10.27 -18.89
C PHE A 107 -8.46 10.57 -20.21
N LEU A 108 -9.06 9.54 -20.81
CA LEU A 108 -9.90 9.64 -21.99
C LEU A 108 -11.15 8.78 -21.85
N PHE A 109 -12.31 9.38 -22.06
CA PHE A 109 -13.56 8.68 -22.30
C PHE A 109 -13.85 8.58 -23.81
N ARG A 110 -14.07 7.35 -24.27
CA ARG A 110 -14.43 6.98 -25.63
C ARG A 110 -15.91 6.66 -25.72
N ALA A 111 -16.71 7.65 -26.11
CA ALA A 111 -18.14 7.47 -26.33
C ALA A 111 -18.45 6.37 -27.35
N ASP A 112 -17.59 6.18 -28.36
CA ASP A 112 -17.74 5.13 -29.39
C ASP A 112 -17.52 3.69 -28.88
N LYS A 113 -17.05 3.55 -27.64
CA LYS A 113 -16.76 2.28 -26.97
C LYS A 113 -17.59 2.08 -25.71
N HIS A 114 -18.51 2.99 -25.40
CA HIS A 114 -19.38 2.90 -24.24
C HIS A 114 -20.61 2.04 -24.55
N ASP A 115 -21.00 1.19 -23.60
CA ASP A 115 -22.21 0.39 -23.64
C ASP A 115 -23.39 1.26 -23.23
N GLU A 116 -24.25 1.62 -24.18
CA GLU A 116 -25.43 2.47 -23.93
C GLU A 116 -26.68 1.69 -23.49
N GLY A 117 -26.55 0.38 -23.22
CA GLY A 117 -27.66 -0.42 -22.71
C GLY A 117 -28.00 -0.07 -21.26
N THR A 118 -29.25 -0.29 -20.87
CA THR A 118 -29.72 -0.14 -19.49
C THR A 118 -28.91 -1.04 -18.55
N LYS A 119 -28.58 -0.51 -17.37
CA LYS A 119 -27.79 -1.20 -16.32
C LYS A 119 -28.52 -1.09 -14.99
N THR A 120 -28.41 -2.10 -14.15
CA THR A 120 -28.92 -2.04 -12.77
C THR A 120 -27.80 -2.43 -11.82
N ILE A 121 -27.35 -1.46 -11.01
CA ILE A 121 -26.23 -1.61 -10.09
C ILE A 121 -26.74 -1.32 -8.68
N LEU A 122 -26.63 -2.28 -7.77
CA LEU A 122 -27.08 -2.16 -6.37
C LEU A 122 -28.54 -1.67 -6.24
N GLY A 123 -29.40 -2.12 -7.15
CA GLY A 123 -30.82 -1.74 -7.21
C GLY A 123 -31.10 -0.38 -7.88
N LYS A 124 -30.08 0.41 -8.25
CA LYS A 124 -30.25 1.64 -9.02
C LYS A 124 -30.15 1.36 -10.52
N THR A 125 -31.09 1.90 -11.30
CA THR A 125 -31.12 1.75 -12.75
C THR A 125 -30.49 2.96 -13.44
N PHE A 126 -29.61 2.69 -14.40
CA PHE A 126 -28.99 3.65 -15.30
C PHE A 126 -29.47 3.36 -16.73
N ASP A 127 -29.81 4.40 -17.48
CA ASP A 127 -30.36 4.25 -18.84
C ASP A 127 -29.30 4.00 -19.92
N GLY A 128 -28.01 4.07 -19.57
CA GLY A 128 -26.88 3.90 -20.47
C GLY A 128 -26.51 5.12 -21.31
N LYS A 129 -27.32 6.19 -21.32
CA LYS A 129 -27.21 7.26 -22.32
C LYS A 129 -26.46 8.48 -21.82
N ALA A 130 -26.11 8.51 -20.54
CA ALA A 130 -25.35 9.59 -19.93
C ALA A 130 -23.84 9.58 -20.32
N GLY A 131 -23.37 8.52 -21.00
CA GLY A 131 -21.98 8.41 -21.46
C GLY A 131 -20.99 8.53 -20.30
N TYR A 132 -20.06 9.48 -20.39
CA TYR A 132 -19.06 9.72 -19.35
C TYR A 132 -19.67 9.91 -17.95
N GLN A 133 -20.81 10.61 -17.87
CA GLN A 133 -21.45 10.92 -16.59
C GLN A 133 -22.02 9.68 -15.91
N GLU A 134 -22.34 8.62 -16.66
CA GLU A 134 -22.80 7.35 -16.07
C GLU A 134 -21.72 6.77 -15.15
N GLY A 135 -20.49 6.65 -15.65
CA GLY A 135 -19.37 6.13 -14.85
C GLY A 135 -19.04 7.01 -13.63
N VAL A 136 -19.13 8.34 -13.77
CA VAL A 136 -18.93 9.29 -12.66
C VAL A 136 -20.01 9.10 -11.59
N GLU A 137 -21.27 8.93 -12.01
CA GLU A 137 -22.39 8.71 -11.10
C GLU A 137 -22.29 7.36 -10.39
N VAL A 138 -21.86 6.30 -11.10
CA VAL A 138 -21.55 4.99 -10.50
C VAL A 138 -20.45 5.11 -9.46
N ILE A 139 -19.33 5.77 -9.77
CA ILE A 139 -18.23 5.96 -8.81
C ILE A 139 -18.71 6.78 -7.60
N ARG A 140 -19.49 7.84 -7.82
CA ARG A 140 -20.06 8.64 -6.72
C ARG A 140 -20.97 7.80 -5.84
N MET A 141 -21.86 7.01 -6.44
CA MET A 141 -22.76 6.10 -5.72
C MET A 141 -21.98 5.10 -4.85
N LEU A 142 -20.93 4.48 -5.41
CA LEU A 142 -20.07 3.56 -4.67
C LEU A 142 -19.31 4.29 -3.54
N ALA A 143 -18.76 5.48 -3.81
CA ALA A 143 -18.00 6.25 -2.83
C ALA A 143 -18.84 6.70 -1.62
N THR A 144 -20.11 7.02 -1.83
CA THR A 144 -21.04 7.46 -0.76
C THR A 144 -21.82 6.31 -0.12
N HIS A 145 -21.57 5.06 -0.52
CA HIS A 145 -22.29 3.91 0.02
C HIS A 145 -21.95 3.66 1.50
N PRO A 146 -22.91 3.26 2.36
CA PRO A 146 -22.64 2.94 3.77
C PRO A 146 -21.55 1.88 3.97
N SER A 147 -21.49 0.86 3.10
CA SER A 147 -20.39 -0.13 3.12
C SER A 147 -19.02 0.51 2.88
N THR A 148 -18.94 1.51 1.99
CA THR A 148 -17.69 2.25 1.74
C THR A 148 -17.26 3.04 2.96
N ALA A 149 -18.19 3.73 3.63
CA ALA A 149 -17.90 4.43 4.88
C ALA A 149 -17.30 3.46 5.91
N SER A 150 -17.96 2.32 6.15
CA SER A 150 -17.48 1.29 7.08
C SER A 150 -16.14 0.67 6.66
N PHE A 151 -15.94 0.40 5.38
CA PHE A 151 -14.71 -0.17 4.85
C PHE A 151 -13.52 0.78 5.04
N ILE A 152 -13.65 2.04 4.60
CA ILE A 152 -12.59 3.05 4.73
C ILE A 152 -12.31 3.36 6.21
N CYS A 153 -13.36 3.53 7.02
CA CYS A 153 -13.21 3.78 8.45
C CYS A 153 -12.52 2.61 9.18
N LYS A 154 -12.86 1.35 8.82
CA LYS A 154 -12.17 0.16 9.34
C LYS A 154 -10.70 0.16 8.95
N LYS A 155 -10.34 0.47 7.69
CA LYS A 155 -8.93 0.54 7.26
C LYS A 155 -8.16 1.62 8.04
N LEU A 156 -8.75 2.80 8.22
CA LEU A 156 -8.15 3.88 9.02
C LEU A 156 -8.00 3.48 10.49
N ALA A 157 -9.04 2.92 11.11
CA ALA A 157 -8.97 2.46 12.50
C ALA A 157 -7.93 1.34 12.69
N VAL A 158 -7.83 0.41 11.72
CA VAL A 158 -6.75 -0.60 11.70
C VAL A 158 -5.38 0.05 11.62
N ARG A 159 -5.22 1.05 10.74
CA ARG A 159 -3.96 1.76 10.52
C ARG A 159 -3.51 2.55 11.74
N PHE A 160 -4.42 3.25 12.41
CA PHE A 160 -4.08 4.26 13.41
C PHE A 160 -4.32 3.85 14.86
N VAL A 161 -5.23 2.91 15.12
CA VAL A 161 -5.62 2.54 16.49
C VAL A 161 -5.08 1.17 16.86
N ARG A 162 -5.57 0.12 16.22
CA ARG A 162 -5.18 -1.27 16.53
C ARG A 162 -5.59 -2.24 15.45
N ASP A 163 -5.00 -3.44 15.46
CA ASP A 163 -5.26 -4.45 14.41
C ASP A 163 -6.71 -4.96 14.38
N THR A 164 -7.41 -4.91 15.53
CA THR A 164 -8.83 -5.27 15.67
C THR A 164 -9.60 -4.13 16.36
N PRO A 165 -9.96 -3.07 15.62
CA PRO A 165 -10.61 -1.90 16.22
C PRO A 165 -12.04 -2.23 16.69
N PRO A 166 -12.50 -1.60 17.79
CA PRO A 166 -13.84 -1.87 18.31
C PRO A 166 -14.92 -1.39 17.33
N PRO A 167 -16.04 -2.12 17.18
CA PRO A 167 -17.14 -1.72 16.30
C PRO A 167 -17.72 -0.34 16.64
N SER A 168 -17.70 0.07 17.91
CA SER A 168 -18.19 1.39 18.34
C SER A 168 -17.41 2.54 17.68
N LEU A 169 -16.09 2.41 17.57
CA LEU A 169 -15.23 3.39 16.91
C LEU A 169 -15.53 3.46 15.40
N ILE A 170 -15.63 2.29 14.75
CA ILE A 170 -15.95 2.22 13.31
C ILE A 170 -17.29 2.91 13.05
N ASN A 171 -18.31 2.64 13.87
CA ASN A 171 -19.63 3.25 13.73
C ASN A 171 -19.60 4.78 13.90
N LYS A 172 -18.85 5.31 14.87
CA LYS A 172 -18.66 6.76 15.06
C LYS A 172 -18.00 7.40 13.84
N MET A 173 -16.93 6.80 13.34
CA MET A 173 -16.21 7.28 12.16
C MET A 173 -17.08 7.20 10.89
N SER A 174 -17.79 6.08 10.66
CA SER A 174 -18.68 5.90 9.52
C SER A 174 -19.80 6.93 9.51
N LYS A 175 -20.36 7.28 10.68
CA LYS A 175 -21.36 8.34 10.80
C LYS A 175 -20.80 9.69 10.37
N ALA A 176 -19.60 10.06 10.84
CA ALA A 176 -18.93 11.29 10.44
C ALA A 176 -18.60 11.32 8.94
N PHE A 177 -18.14 10.19 8.39
CA PHE A 177 -17.88 10.03 6.96
C PHE A 177 -19.16 10.30 6.13
N LEU A 178 -20.28 9.67 6.49
CA LEU A 178 -21.55 9.84 5.76
C LEU A 178 -22.12 11.26 5.89
N GLN A 179 -22.10 11.84 7.10
CA GLN A 179 -22.61 13.20 7.34
C GLN A 179 -21.80 14.28 6.62
N SER A 180 -20.50 14.03 6.40
CA SER A 180 -19.59 14.95 5.73
C SER A 180 -19.39 14.66 4.24
N ASN A 181 -20.18 13.74 3.66
CA ASN A 181 -20.05 13.28 2.27
C ASN A 181 -18.63 12.79 1.92
N GLY A 182 -18.02 12.01 2.82
CA GLY A 182 -16.73 11.37 2.62
C GLY A 182 -15.51 12.25 2.95
N ASN A 183 -15.70 13.32 3.72
CA ASN A 183 -14.58 14.17 4.12
C ASN A 183 -13.64 13.43 5.08
N ILE A 184 -12.44 13.11 4.59
CA ILE A 184 -11.42 12.38 5.35
C ILE A 184 -10.94 13.17 6.57
N ARG A 185 -10.89 14.51 6.51
CA ARG A 185 -10.51 15.34 7.66
C ARG A 185 -11.47 15.13 8.82
N GLU A 186 -12.78 15.25 8.56
CA GLU A 186 -13.82 15.07 9.58
C GLU A 186 -13.82 13.64 10.13
N THR A 187 -13.58 12.65 9.25
CA THR A 187 -13.47 11.23 9.65
C THR A 187 -12.29 11.00 10.59
N LEU A 188 -11.13 11.62 10.32
CA LEU A 188 -9.95 11.54 11.18
C LEU A 188 -10.14 12.29 12.49
N ILE A 189 -10.81 13.45 12.48
CA ILE A 189 -11.17 14.19 13.71
C ILE A 189 -12.06 13.31 14.59
N ALA A 190 -13.12 12.70 14.03
CA ALA A 190 -14.00 11.80 14.77
C ALA A 190 -13.24 10.61 15.39
N MET A 191 -12.21 10.09 14.71
CA MET A 191 -11.33 9.05 15.24
C MET A 191 -10.49 9.56 16.42
N VAL A 192 -9.71 10.62 16.23
CA VAL A 192 -8.79 11.12 17.28
C VAL A 192 -9.51 11.78 18.46
N SER A 193 -10.75 12.22 18.30
CA SER A 193 -11.57 12.74 19.40
C SER A 193 -12.34 11.66 20.16
N SER A 194 -12.24 10.39 19.76
CA SER A 194 -12.93 9.28 20.44
C SER A 194 -12.19 8.78 21.69
N ASP A 195 -12.94 8.38 22.72
CA ASP A 195 -12.37 7.70 23.89
C ASP A 195 -11.69 6.38 23.51
N GLU A 196 -12.24 5.68 22.51
CA GLU A 196 -11.66 4.44 22.00
C GLU A 196 -10.23 4.66 21.47
N PHE A 197 -9.93 5.80 20.84
CA PHE A 197 -8.59 6.09 20.34
C PHE A 197 -7.56 6.20 21.47
N TRP A 198 -7.93 6.86 22.57
CA TRP A 198 -7.01 7.14 23.70
C TRP A 198 -7.04 6.08 24.80
N ASN A 199 -7.80 5.00 24.61
CA ASN A 199 -7.83 3.91 25.56
C ASN A 199 -6.42 3.32 25.77
N LYS A 200 -6.01 3.18 27.03
CA LYS A 200 -4.69 2.62 27.41
C LYS A 200 -4.43 1.25 26.77
N ALA A 201 -5.46 0.46 26.51
CA ALA A 201 -5.34 -0.86 25.86
C ALA A 201 -4.89 -0.77 24.39
N ASN A 202 -5.08 0.38 23.73
CA ASN A 202 -4.73 0.59 22.32
C ASN A 202 -3.37 1.28 22.17
N LEU A 203 -2.89 1.95 23.23
CA LEU A 203 -1.56 2.54 23.24
C LEU A 203 -0.50 1.45 23.03
N ARG A 204 0.34 1.62 22.02
CA ARG A 204 1.52 0.76 21.76
C ARG A 204 1.18 -0.69 21.41
N GLU A 205 -0.04 -0.95 20.93
CA GLU A 205 -0.45 -2.26 20.41
C GLU A 205 0.14 -2.53 19.02
N LYS A 206 0.34 -1.49 18.22
CA LYS A 206 0.83 -1.62 16.85
C LYS A 206 2.35 -1.71 16.78
N ILE A 207 2.84 -2.43 15.78
CA ILE A 207 4.26 -2.50 15.42
C ILE A 207 4.52 -1.64 14.20
N LYS A 208 5.61 -0.87 14.25
CA LYS A 208 6.12 -0.09 13.11
C LYS A 208 6.52 -1.04 11.97
N SER A 209 6.03 -0.76 10.77
CA SER A 209 6.61 -1.33 9.54
C SER A 209 8.11 -0.98 9.45
N PRO A 210 8.92 -1.73 8.69
CA PRO A 210 10.33 -1.42 8.51
C PRO A 210 10.63 0.03 8.09
N PHE A 211 9.78 0.61 7.23
CA PHE A 211 9.85 2.01 6.86
C PHE A 211 9.61 2.93 8.07
N GLU A 212 8.50 2.75 8.79
CA GLU A 212 8.20 3.57 9.98
C GLU A 212 9.30 3.45 11.04
N PHE A 213 9.86 2.26 11.21
CA PHE A 213 10.95 1.98 12.12
C PHE A 213 12.22 2.75 11.74
N ALA A 214 12.70 2.60 10.50
CA ALA A 214 13.89 3.29 10.02
C ALA A 214 13.72 4.82 10.07
N ILE A 215 12.57 5.34 9.63
CA ILE A 215 12.29 6.78 9.66
C ILE A 215 12.14 7.28 11.10
N SER A 216 11.58 6.49 12.01
CA SER A 216 11.51 6.88 13.43
C SER A 216 12.89 6.98 14.07
N ALA A 217 13.83 6.10 13.71
CA ALA A 217 15.23 6.21 14.15
C ALA A 217 15.89 7.49 13.63
N VAL A 218 15.73 7.78 12.33
CA VAL A 218 16.22 9.03 11.71
C VAL A 218 15.69 10.27 12.42
N ARG A 219 14.38 10.31 12.72
CA ARG A 219 13.75 11.45 13.39
C ARG A 219 14.16 11.56 14.86
N ALA A 220 14.28 10.43 15.55
CA ALA A 220 14.65 10.40 16.97
C ALA A 220 16.10 10.85 17.20
N THR A 221 16.98 10.68 16.21
CA THR A 221 18.39 11.08 16.32
C THR A 221 18.76 12.33 15.52
N ASN A 222 17.80 12.96 14.83
CA ASN A 222 18.05 14.06 13.91
C ASN A 222 19.18 13.75 12.90
N ALA A 223 19.20 12.52 12.37
CA ALA A 223 20.29 12.05 11.52
C ALA A 223 20.39 12.82 10.20
N ASP A 224 21.63 13.11 9.77
CA ASP A 224 21.92 13.68 8.45
C ASP A 224 21.95 12.58 7.38
N ILE A 225 21.14 12.76 6.33
CA ILE A 225 20.85 11.75 5.31
C ILE A 225 21.40 12.20 3.96
N GLN A 226 22.57 11.68 3.60
CA GLN A 226 23.25 11.93 2.33
C GLN A 226 22.98 10.82 1.31
N GLN A 227 22.77 9.57 1.77
CA GLN A 227 22.48 8.42 0.90
C GLN A 227 21.19 7.69 1.32
N PRO A 228 20.00 8.21 0.98
CA PRO A 228 18.71 7.63 1.38
C PRO A 228 18.49 6.20 0.85
N PHE A 229 19.16 5.82 -0.25
CA PHE A 229 19.09 4.48 -0.80
C PHE A 229 19.57 3.39 0.19
N GLN A 230 20.50 3.71 1.09
CA GLN A 230 20.96 2.76 2.11
C GLN A 230 19.85 2.42 3.10
N LEU A 231 19.01 3.39 3.49
CA LEU A 231 17.83 3.14 4.33
C LEU A 231 16.80 2.28 3.59
N PHE A 232 16.63 2.47 2.29
CA PHE A 232 15.77 1.60 1.46
C PHE A 232 16.26 0.14 1.47
N GLN A 233 17.57 -0.09 1.36
CA GLN A 233 18.14 -1.44 1.43
C GLN A 233 17.88 -2.09 2.80
N TRP A 234 18.01 -1.33 3.90
CA TRP A 234 17.68 -1.80 5.24
C TRP A 234 16.19 -2.11 5.40
N CYS A 235 15.30 -1.28 4.88
CA CYS A 235 13.86 -1.57 4.87
C CYS A 235 13.55 -2.86 4.11
N THR A 236 14.24 -3.09 2.98
CA THR A 236 14.13 -4.33 2.20
C THR A 236 14.58 -5.55 3.01
N ARG A 237 15.72 -5.47 3.71
CA ARG A 237 16.23 -6.54 4.59
C ARG A 237 15.30 -6.87 5.74
N MET A 238 14.64 -5.86 6.29
CA MET A 238 13.64 -6.01 7.35
C MET A 238 12.26 -6.49 6.83
N GLY A 239 12.13 -6.74 5.52
CA GLY A 239 10.95 -7.35 4.91
C GLY A 239 10.03 -6.41 4.14
N GLN A 240 10.39 -5.13 3.96
CA GLN A 240 9.57 -4.14 3.24
C GLN A 240 10.34 -3.52 2.06
N ARG A 241 10.29 -4.19 0.91
CA ARG A 241 10.78 -3.63 -0.35
C ARG A 241 9.73 -2.72 -0.97
N PHE A 242 9.96 -1.41 -0.96
CA PHE A 242 8.97 -0.42 -1.41
C PHE A 242 8.56 -0.66 -2.86
N TYR A 243 7.26 -0.61 -3.15
CA TYR A 243 6.69 -0.82 -4.49
C TYR A 243 6.83 -2.25 -5.07
N TYR A 244 7.23 -3.25 -4.28
CA TYR A 244 7.38 -4.63 -4.75
C TYR A 244 6.36 -5.62 -4.17
N TYR A 245 5.33 -5.14 -3.47
CA TYR A 245 4.26 -6.02 -3.01
C TYR A 245 3.48 -6.54 -4.22
N GLN A 246 3.37 -7.86 -4.36
CA GLN A 246 2.84 -8.50 -5.57
C GLN A 246 1.34 -8.30 -5.73
N ALA A 247 0.59 -8.32 -4.62
CA ALA A 247 -0.84 -8.11 -4.67
C ALA A 247 -1.17 -6.61 -4.78
N PRO A 248 -2.26 -6.23 -5.46
CA PRO A 248 -2.70 -4.84 -5.59
C PRO A 248 -3.19 -4.22 -4.27
N THR A 249 -3.10 -4.97 -3.17
CA THR A 249 -3.51 -4.56 -1.81
C THR A 249 -2.41 -3.84 -1.02
N GLY A 250 -1.16 -3.90 -1.48
CA GLY A 250 -0.01 -3.34 -0.76
C GLY A 250 0.35 -4.09 0.52
N PHE A 251 1.38 -3.61 1.23
CA PHE A 251 1.86 -4.25 2.46
C PHE A 251 0.80 -4.21 3.58
N PRO A 252 0.64 -5.28 4.38
CA PRO A 252 -0.35 -5.32 5.45
C PRO A 252 -0.10 -4.31 6.58
N ASP A 253 -1.19 -3.74 7.10
CA ASP A 253 -1.16 -2.86 8.28
C ASP A 253 -1.14 -3.62 9.62
N LYS A 254 -1.30 -4.95 9.60
CA LYS A 254 -1.35 -5.79 10.81
C LYS A 254 0.04 -6.06 11.37
N SER A 255 0.18 -5.99 12.68
CA SER A 255 1.44 -6.15 13.39
C SER A 255 2.03 -7.55 13.24
N THR A 256 1.19 -8.59 13.16
CA THR A 256 1.61 -9.99 12.99
C THR A 256 2.40 -10.22 11.69
N PHE A 257 2.16 -9.42 10.66
CA PHE A 257 2.95 -9.50 9.41
C PHE A 257 4.39 -9.00 9.62
N TRP A 258 4.59 -8.10 10.58
CA TRP A 258 5.86 -7.43 10.85
C TRP A 258 6.65 -8.05 12.01
N ILE A 259 6.08 -9.05 12.70
CA ILE A 259 6.69 -9.77 13.81
C ILE A 259 6.99 -11.20 13.35
N ASN A 260 8.26 -11.48 13.09
CA ASN A 260 8.80 -12.84 13.00
C ASN A 260 10.27 -12.84 13.48
N THR A 261 10.79 -14.01 13.85
CA THR A 261 12.12 -14.15 14.48
C THR A 261 13.23 -13.52 13.66
N GLY A 262 13.25 -13.74 12.33
CA GLY A 262 14.24 -13.15 11.42
C GLY A 262 14.12 -11.61 11.29
N SER A 263 12.90 -11.06 11.27
CA SER A 263 12.66 -9.62 11.18
C SER A 263 13.10 -8.87 12.44
N LEU A 264 12.92 -9.47 13.64
CA LEU A 264 13.35 -8.86 14.90
C LEU A 264 14.88 -8.74 14.98
N LEU A 265 15.61 -9.78 14.56
CA LEU A 265 17.07 -9.75 14.49
C LEU A 265 17.58 -8.71 13.50
N ASN A 266 16.98 -8.65 12.30
CA ASN A 266 17.34 -7.64 11.31
C ASN A 266 17.08 -6.20 11.78
N ARG A 267 16.04 -5.99 12.61
CA ARG A 267 15.75 -4.69 13.23
C ARG A 267 16.75 -4.33 14.32
N MET A 268 17.20 -5.30 15.13
CA MET A 268 18.31 -5.10 16.08
C MET A 268 19.61 -4.74 15.35
N ASN A 269 19.94 -5.46 14.28
CA ASN A 269 21.11 -5.18 13.44
C ASN A 269 21.04 -3.80 12.79
N PHE A 270 19.86 -3.38 12.34
CA PHE A 270 19.65 -2.02 11.86
C PHE A 270 19.94 -1.00 12.96
N GLY A 271 19.38 -1.15 14.16
CA GLY A 271 19.61 -0.22 15.27
C GLY A 271 21.10 -0.05 15.60
N LEU A 272 21.82 -1.17 15.72
CA LEU A 272 23.27 -1.18 15.94
C LEU A 272 24.06 -0.54 14.80
N ALA A 273 23.77 -0.89 13.54
CA ALA A 273 24.46 -0.32 12.38
C ALA A 273 24.18 1.18 12.21
N PHE A 274 22.95 1.60 12.50
CA PHE A 274 22.51 2.99 12.42
C PHE A 274 23.20 3.85 13.50
N ALA A 275 23.17 3.41 14.76
CA ALA A 275 23.75 4.16 15.88
C ALA A 275 25.29 4.20 15.84
N SER A 276 25.94 3.17 15.30
CA SER A 276 27.41 3.13 15.14
C SER A 276 27.91 3.82 13.86
N GLY A 277 27.04 4.48 13.10
CA GLY A 277 27.44 5.18 11.87
C GLY A 277 27.94 4.26 10.75
N LYS A 278 27.58 2.98 10.79
CA LYS A 278 28.02 1.96 9.81
C LYS A 278 27.16 1.93 8.55
N ILE A 279 26.07 2.70 8.50
CA ILE A 279 25.24 2.83 7.30
C ILE A 279 25.81 3.98 6.45
N PRO A 280 26.32 3.71 5.23
CA PRO A 280 26.96 4.73 4.42
C PRO A 280 26.04 5.94 4.15
N GLY A 281 26.60 7.15 4.27
CA GLY A 281 25.85 8.38 4.03
C GLY A 281 24.72 8.66 5.01
N ILE A 282 24.68 7.97 6.15
CA ILE A 282 23.78 8.27 7.28
C ILE A 282 24.66 8.65 8.46
N LYS A 283 24.57 9.90 8.91
CA LYS A 283 25.39 10.40 10.01
C LYS A 283 24.51 10.67 11.23
N VAL A 284 24.95 10.20 12.38
CA VAL A 284 24.27 10.37 13.66
C VAL A 284 25.25 10.98 14.66
N ASP A 285 24.87 12.08 15.29
CA ASP A 285 25.61 12.69 16.39
C ASP A 285 24.90 12.35 17.71
N LEU A 286 25.24 11.19 18.28
CA LEU A 286 24.65 10.76 19.55
C LEU A 286 24.99 11.73 20.70
N PRO A 287 26.25 12.17 20.89
CA PRO A 287 26.58 13.14 21.93
C PRO A 287 25.73 14.43 21.87
N ALA A 288 25.45 14.97 20.69
CA ALA A 288 24.60 16.15 20.55
C ALA A 288 23.19 15.96 21.15
N LEU A 289 22.65 14.73 21.15
CA LEU A 289 21.34 14.42 21.76
C LEU A 289 21.36 14.58 23.28
N ASN A 290 22.52 14.42 23.91
CA ASN A 290 22.72 14.61 25.35
C ASN A 290 23.51 15.90 25.65
N GLN A 291 23.40 16.93 24.81
CA GLN A 291 24.09 18.21 24.99
C GLN A 291 25.61 18.05 25.14
N HIS A 292 26.18 17.06 24.46
CA HIS A 292 27.58 16.65 24.53
C HIS A 292 28.07 16.23 25.93
N ARG A 293 27.14 15.91 26.85
CA ARG A 293 27.48 15.26 28.12
C ARG A 293 27.71 13.77 27.87
N GLU A 294 28.90 13.29 28.19
CA GLU A 294 29.23 11.86 28.13
C GLU A 294 28.69 11.14 29.38
N PRO A 295 27.91 10.06 29.22
CA PRO A 295 27.53 9.21 30.35
C PRO A 295 28.75 8.51 30.95
N GLU A 296 28.77 8.36 32.27
CA GLU A 296 29.88 7.74 33.03
C GLU A 296 29.88 6.21 32.92
N SER A 297 28.77 5.61 32.50
CA SER A 297 28.63 4.16 32.34
C SER A 297 27.61 3.77 31.26
N ALA A 298 27.65 2.49 30.86
CA ALA A 298 26.66 1.93 29.93
C ALA A 298 25.23 1.93 30.53
N ASP A 299 25.11 1.76 31.85
CA ASP A 299 23.85 1.84 32.58
C ASP A 299 23.30 3.28 32.57
N GLU A 300 24.14 4.29 32.86
CA GLU A 300 23.72 5.70 32.78
C GLU A 300 23.34 6.09 31.34
N ALA A 301 24.12 5.64 30.35
CA ALA A 301 23.80 5.84 28.95
C ALA A 301 22.43 5.22 28.60
N LEU A 302 22.12 4.02 29.12
CA LEU A 302 20.84 3.37 28.89
C LEU A 302 19.69 4.21 29.45
N ASP A 303 19.82 4.73 30.67
CA ASP A 303 18.80 5.56 31.29
C ASP A 303 18.58 6.89 30.55
N VAL A 304 19.66 7.57 30.15
CA VAL A 304 19.60 8.85 29.45
C VAL A 304 19.00 8.68 28.05
N TYR A 305 19.53 7.76 27.24
CA TYR A 305 19.08 7.61 25.85
C TYR A 305 17.71 6.93 25.76
N SER A 306 17.32 6.10 26.73
CA SER A 306 15.94 5.60 26.80
C SER A 306 14.95 6.74 27.03
N LYS A 307 15.27 7.77 27.84
CA LYS A 307 14.41 8.96 28.00
C LYS A 307 14.30 9.78 26.71
N ILE A 308 15.39 9.89 25.95
CA ILE A 308 15.42 10.63 24.69
C ILE A 308 14.62 9.89 23.60
N PHE A 309 14.86 8.59 23.41
CA PHE A 309 14.26 7.82 22.32
C PHE A 309 12.85 7.34 22.61
N LEU A 310 12.51 7.15 23.88
CA LEU A 310 11.24 6.61 24.34
C LEU A 310 10.59 7.56 25.36
N PRO A 311 10.29 8.81 24.97
CA PRO A 311 9.62 9.74 25.86
C PRO A 311 8.25 9.18 26.27
N GLU A 312 7.82 9.53 27.49
CA GLU A 312 6.52 9.13 28.07
C GLU A 312 6.35 7.61 28.29
N ARG A 313 7.43 6.83 28.26
CA ARG A 313 7.40 5.39 28.52
C ARG A 313 7.86 5.05 29.94
N PRO A 314 7.26 4.02 30.59
CA PRO A 314 7.85 3.45 31.79
C PRO A 314 9.14 2.73 31.39
N LEU A 315 10.28 3.27 31.84
CA LEU A 315 11.60 2.81 31.38
C LEU A 315 12.19 1.71 32.28
N GLU A 316 11.74 1.56 33.52
CA GLU A 316 12.40 0.65 34.47
C GLU A 316 12.42 -0.80 34.00
N GLU A 317 11.26 -1.34 33.61
CA GLU A 317 11.18 -2.74 33.16
C GLU A 317 11.93 -2.94 31.83
N ASN A 318 11.83 -1.97 30.92
CA ASN A 318 12.56 -1.99 29.65
C ASN A 318 14.08 -1.97 29.88
N ASN A 319 14.57 -1.02 30.67
CA ASN A 319 15.99 -0.88 30.94
C ASN A 319 16.52 -2.10 31.70
N LYS A 320 15.75 -2.68 32.62
CA LYS A 320 16.10 -3.95 33.29
C LYS A 320 16.30 -5.09 32.29
N ARG A 321 15.44 -5.20 31.26
CA ARG A 321 15.57 -6.20 30.20
C ARG A 321 16.78 -5.95 29.30
N LEU A 322 17.03 -4.68 28.94
CA LEU A 322 18.13 -4.31 28.04
C LEU A 322 19.50 -4.30 28.71
N LYS A 323 19.56 -4.18 30.04
CA LYS A 323 20.81 -4.09 30.82
C LYS A 323 21.79 -5.23 30.54
N ALA A 324 21.29 -6.46 30.43
CA ALA A 324 22.15 -7.61 30.13
C ALA A 324 22.76 -7.54 28.72
N LEU A 325 22.02 -7.03 27.74
CA LEU A 325 22.49 -6.87 26.35
C LEU A 325 23.46 -5.70 26.21
N VAL A 326 23.23 -4.62 26.96
CA VAL A 326 24.09 -3.43 26.97
C VAL A 326 25.46 -3.73 27.57
N ASN A 327 25.50 -4.55 28.63
CA ASN A 327 26.73 -4.90 29.33
C ASN A 327 27.51 -6.05 28.68
N ASP A 328 26.96 -6.69 27.64
CA ASP A 328 27.65 -7.71 26.86
C ASP A 328 28.48 -7.07 25.74
N ALA A 329 29.81 -7.05 25.90
CA ALA A 329 30.74 -6.47 24.92
C ALA A 329 30.63 -7.11 23.52
N ASN A 330 30.15 -8.36 23.45
CA ASN A 330 30.01 -9.11 22.19
C ASN A 330 28.55 -9.17 21.72
N ALA A 331 27.63 -8.38 22.29
CA ALA A 331 26.22 -8.41 21.94
C ALA A 331 25.99 -8.23 20.43
N ALA A 332 26.67 -7.25 19.82
CA ALA A 332 26.55 -6.99 18.39
C ALA A 332 27.01 -8.17 17.52
N GLU A 333 28.10 -8.85 17.89
CA GLU A 333 28.58 -10.02 17.17
C GLU A 333 27.65 -11.22 17.31
N LYS A 334 27.15 -11.47 18.53
CA LYS A 334 26.18 -12.54 18.81
C LYS A 334 24.88 -12.35 18.04
N ILE A 335 24.36 -11.13 17.98
CA ILE A 335 23.14 -10.81 17.21
C ILE A 335 23.38 -11.00 15.71
N ASN A 336 24.55 -10.59 15.19
CA ASN A 336 24.90 -10.79 13.79
C ASN A 336 25.03 -12.29 13.44
N GLN A 337 25.66 -13.09 14.28
CA GLN A 337 25.79 -14.55 14.09
C GLN A 337 24.41 -15.23 14.10
N ALA A 338 23.53 -14.85 15.03
CA ALA A 338 22.16 -15.38 15.09
C ALA A 338 21.34 -15.02 13.84
N ALA A 339 21.53 -13.83 13.27
CA ALA A 339 20.86 -13.43 12.03
C ALA A 339 21.35 -14.22 10.81
N ALA A 340 22.66 -14.48 10.71
CA ALA A 340 23.26 -15.26 9.62
C ALA A 340 22.87 -16.75 9.66
N ALA A 341 22.66 -17.31 10.85
CA ALA A 341 22.13 -18.66 11.00
C ALA A 341 20.68 -18.78 10.46
N ASN A 342 19.84 -17.78 10.72
CA ASN A 342 18.43 -17.77 10.31
C ASN A 342 18.22 -17.48 8.80
N THR A 343 19.17 -16.85 8.11
CA THR A 343 19.07 -16.62 6.66
C THR A 343 19.17 -17.89 5.80
N ASN A 344 19.58 -19.03 6.38
CA ASN A 344 19.72 -20.30 5.65
C ASN A 344 18.48 -21.20 5.71
N GLU A 345 17.49 -20.92 6.57
CA GLU A 345 16.31 -21.78 6.74
C GLU A 345 14.97 -21.10 6.36
N ASP A 346 14.84 -19.78 6.51
CA ASP A 346 13.52 -19.10 6.47
C ASP A 346 13.08 -18.52 5.11
N ASP A 347 13.96 -18.48 4.09
CA ASP A 347 13.60 -17.94 2.76
C ASP A 347 12.67 -18.88 1.98
N SER A 348 12.51 -20.14 2.40
CA SER A 348 11.57 -21.11 1.79
C SER A 348 10.16 -21.09 2.39
N ASP A 349 9.99 -20.71 3.67
CA ASP A 349 8.73 -20.92 4.39
C ASP A 349 7.82 -19.68 4.48
N ASN A 350 8.39 -18.48 4.49
CA ASN A 350 7.57 -17.25 4.38
C ASN A 350 6.91 -17.08 2.99
N MET A 351 7.30 -17.88 2.00
CA MET A 351 6.61 -17.99 0.70
C MET A 351 5.56 -19.10 0.63
N GLN A 352 5.39 -19.94 1.66
CA GLN A 352 4.39 -21.03 1.66
C GLN A 352 3.04 -20.64 2.24
N MET A 353 2.97 -19.68 3.19
CA MET A 353 1.68 -19.20 3.72
C MET A 353 0.80 -18.53 2.64
N ASN A 354 1.39 -18.09 1.52
CA ASN A 354 0.68 -17.53 0.38
C ASN A 354 0.35 -18.57 -0.72
N ARG A 355 0.75 -19.86 -0.56
CA ARG A 355 0.45 -20.93 -1.52
C ARG A 355 -0.98 -21.46 -1.43
N ASN A 356 -1.62 -21.38 -0.27
CA ASN A 356 -2.88 -22.09 -0.04
C ASN A 356 -4.14 -21.35 -0.50
N GLN A 357 -4.04 -20.11 -1.02
CA GLN A 357 -5.23 -19.35 -1.45
C GLN A 357 -5.44 -19.16 -2.94
N ARG A 358 -4.51 -19.54 -3.84
CA ARG A 358 -4.77 -19.49 -5.30
C ARG A 358 -4.05 -20.60 -6.07
N ARG A 359 -4.63 -21.81 -6.04
CA ARG A 359 -4.45 -22.79 -7.12
C ARG A 359 -5.57 -22.59 -8.15
N LYS A 360 -5.31 -21.80 -9.18
CA LYS A 360 -5.71 -22.04 -10.58
C LYS A 360 -5.25 -20.87 -11.46
N ASN A 361 -4.56 -21.25 -12.54
CA ASN A 361 -4.19 -20.54 -13.75
C ASN A 361 -2.80 -19.84 -13.81
N ASN A 362 -2.04 -20.41 -14.75
CA ASN A 362 -0.84 -19.95 -15.47
C ASN A 362 0.53 -19.97 -14.78
N GLN A 363 1.21 -21.08 -15.07
CA GLN A 363 2.66 -21.24 -15.14
C GLN A 363 3.24 -20.24 -16.16
N ASN A 364 3.77 -19.09 -15.70
CA ASN A 364 4.89 -18.37 -16.34
C ASN A 364 5.41 -17.13 -15.57
N GLU A 365 5.30 -17.08 -14.24
CA GLU A 365 5.87 -15.97 -13.43
C GLU A 365 6.88 -16.44 -12.37
N ARG A 366 7.73 -17.41 -12.76
CA ARG A 366 8.81 -17.92 -11.90
C ARG A 366 10.18 -17.47 -12.38
N ALA A 367 10.52 -16.19 -12.19
CA ALA A 367 11.92 -15.73 -12.19
C ALA A 367 12.04 -14.25 -11.77
N ALA A 368 11.90 -13.91 -10.48
CA ALA A 368 12.36 -12.57 -10.04
C ALA A 368 12.68 -12.40 -8.54
N LEU A 369 12.55 -13.42 -7.69
CA LEU A 369 12.91 -13.30 -6.28
C LEU A 369 13.59 -14.62 -5.85
N SER A 370 14.75 -14.49 -5.19
CA SER A 370 15.52 -15.57 -4.55
C SER A 370 16.40 -16.48 -5.42
N LYS A 371 17.37 -15.94 -6.18
CA LYS A 371 18.53 -16.76 -6.60
C LYS A 371 19.92 -16.12 -6.53
N ASN A 372 20.06 -14.88 -6.04
CA ASN A 372 21.39 -14.26 -5.92
C ASN A 372 21.47 -13.26 -4.74
N SER A 373 21.01 -13.65 -3.56
CA SER A 373 21.51 -13.05 -2.31
C SER A 373 22.93 -13.59 -2.07
N LYS A 374 23.92 -13.10 -2.83
CA LYS A 374 25.31 -13.21 -2.37
C LYS A 374 25.32 -12.66 -0.94
N ALA A 375 25.84 -13.43 0.00
CA ALA A 375 26.06 -12.97 1.37
C ALA A 375 26.74 -11.61 1.29
N PHE A 376 26.02 -10.55 1.69
CA PHE A 376 26.60 -9.23 1.72
C PHE A 376 27.64 -9.25 2.84
N THR A 377 28.90 -9.42 2.47
CA THR A 377 30.02 -9.25 3.38
C THR A 377 30.10 -7.76 3.68
N MET A 378 29.65 -7.37 4.89
CA MET A 378 29.86 -6.03 5.41
C MET A 378 31.36 -5.73 5.35
N SER A 379 31.77 -4.84 4.46
CA SER A 379 33.01 -4.10 4.67
C SER A 379 32.71 -3.10 5.78
N PHE A 380 32.89 -3.54 7.02
CA PHE A 380 32.82 -2.67 8.18
C PHE A 380 33.83 -1.54 7.97
N VAL A 381 33.35 -0.31 7.83
CA VAL A 381 34.22 0.85 8.07
C VAL A 381 34.63 0.73 9.54
N SER A 382 35.94 0.62 9.79
CA SER A 382 36.48 0.63 11.15
C SER A 382 36.23 2.01 11.74
N GLY A 383 35.18 2.13 12.56
CA GLY A 383 34.73 3.38 13.16
C GLY A 383 33.99 3.12 14.47
N ASN A 384 34.51 3.72 15.55
CA ASN A 384 34.02 3.82 16.92
C ASN A 384 32.78 2.99 17.28
N ASN A 385 32.99 1.75 17.73
CA ASN A 385 32.05 1.11 18.65
C ASN A 385 32.22 1.76 20.03
N SER A 386 31.82 3.03 20.18
CA SER A 386 31.71 3.61 21.53
C SER A 386 30.59 2.85 22.26
N THR A 387 30.77 2.62 23.57
CA THR A 387 29.74 2.04 24.44
C THR A 387 28.39 2.73 24.25
N LEU A 388 28.43 4.04 23.98
CA LEU A 388 27.28 4.88 23.62
C LEU A 388 26.52 4.41 22.36
N ALA A 389 27.24 4.14 21.27
CA ALA A 389 26.63 3.68 20.02
C ALA A 389 25.98 2.30 20.17
N GLN A 390 26.60 1.41 20.97
CA GLN A 390 26.01 0.12 21.29
C GLN A 390 24.72 0.28 22.10
N VAL A 391 24.74 1.09 23.17
CA VAL A 391 23.55 1.38 23.99
C VAL A 391 22.42 1.96 23.13
N ALA A 392 22.71 3.01 22.36
CA ALA A 392 21.72 3.65 21.49
C ALA A 392 21.17 2.67 20.45
N GLY A 393 22.03 1.85 19.86
CA GLY A 393 21.63 0.85 18.88
C GLY A 393 20.74 -0.25 19.46
N ILE A 394 21.00 -0.69 20.70
CA ILE A 394 20.17 -1.66 21.42
C ILE A 394 18.79 -1.05 21.73
N ILE A 395 18.74 0.21 22.17
CA ILE A 395 17.46 0.90 22.43
C ILE A 395 16.67 1.04 21.13
N ILE A 396 17.27 1.51 20.04
CA ILE A 396 16.62 1.64 18.74
C ILE A 396 16.14 0.27 18.24
N GLY A 397 16.94 -0.78 18.43
CA GLY A 397 16.57 -2.14 18.06
C GLY A 397 15.46 -2.75 18.91
N SER A 398 15.23 -2.26 20.13
CA SER A 398 14.36 -2.89 21.13
C SER A 398 12.91 -3.07 20.66
N PRO A 399 12.20 -4.11 21.14
CA PRO A 399 10.75 -4.26 20.90
C PRO A 399 9.95 -3.02 21.27
N GLU A 400 10.36 -2.32 22.32
CA GLU A 400 9.77 -1.08 22.77
C GLU A 400 9.91 -0.03 21.66
N PHE A 401 11.10 0.30 21.18
CA PHE A 401 11.23 1.29 20.09
C PHE A 401 10.48 0.89 18.81
N GLN A 402 10.27 -0.40 18.56
CA GLN A 402 9.48 -0.88 17.42
C GLN A 402 7.97 -0.70 17.58
N ARG A 403 7.43 -0.50 18.80
CA ARG A 403 6.01 -0.23 19.02
C ARG A 403 5.64 1.21 18.64
N ARG A 404 4.48 1.37 18.02
CA ARG A 404 3.94 2.64 17.52
C ARG A 404 3.18 3.41 18.60
#